data_AF-A0AAE2JXL6-F1
#
_entry.id   AF-A0AAE2JXL6-F1
#
_cell.length_a   1.000
_cell.length_b   1.000
_cell.length_c   1.000
_cell.angle_alpha   90.00
_cell.angle_beta   90.00
_cell.angle_gamma   90.00
#
_symmetry.space_group_name_H-M   'P 1'
#
loop_
_entity.id
_entity.type
_entity.pdbx_description
1 polymer ?
#
loop_
_entity_poly.entity_id
_entity_poly.type
_entity_poly.pdbx_seq_one_letter_code
_entity_poly.pdbx_strand_id
1 'polypeptide(L)'
;MNVTGKSVIGFLLILFGISLFFGGGQIGGLIAGAIGAVLLFYGIKKWNDDSRFASIILLIIGFMFLGGALPFLIGVAVSAALIYFGWSMMKQGGKKEESGFYSESSKPSAASYDTGFDAEWEDFLKKKQ
;
A
#
# COMPACT_ATOMS: atom_id res chain seq x y z
N MET A 1 -11.08 4.50 33.58
CA MET A 1 -10.33 4.95 32.38
C MET A 1 -11.35 5.43 31.35
N ASN A 2 -11.34 6.71 30.96
CA ASN A 2 -12.33 7.24 30.01
C ASN A 2 -11.96 6.81 28.59
N VAL A 3 -12.57 5.74 28.09
CA VAL A 3 -12.33 5.24 26.74
C VAL A 3 -13.03 6.17 25.75
N THR A 4 -12.29 7.13 25.20
CA THR A 4 -12.81 8.04 24.16
C THR A 4 -12.99 7.28 22.85
N GLY A 5 -13.99 7.62 22.03
CA GLY A 5 -14.24 6.94 20.74
C GLY A 5 -13.02 6.89 19.82
N LYS A 6 -12.16 7.92 19.88
CA LYS A 6 -10.86 7.96 19.18
C LYS A 6 -9.90 6.85 19.63
N SER A 7 -9.91 6.51 20.92
CA SER A 7 -9.09 5.43 21.49
C SER A 7 -9.58 4.05 21.05
N VAL A 8 -10.90 3.87 20.89
CA VAL A 8 -11.47 2.61 20.37
C VAL A 8 -11.08 2.40 18.91
N ILE A 9 -11.16 3.46 18.10
CA ILE A 9 -10.79 3.43 16.69
C ILE A 9 -9.28 3.12 16.53
N GLY A 10 -8.42 3.79 17.31
CA GLY A 10 -6.98 3.52 17.28
C GLY A 10 -6.63 2.08 17.68
N PHE A 11 -7.31 1.53 18.70
CA PHE A 11 -7.12 0.14 19.11
C PHE A 11 -7.54 -0.86 18.02
N LEU A 12 -8.69 -0.64 17.37
CA LEU A 12 -9.13 -1.47 16.24
C LEU A 12 -8.14 -1.40 15.06
N LEU A 13 -7.56 -0.23 14.79
CA LEU A 13 -6.59 -0.04 13.73
C LEU A 13 -5.27 -0.79 14.00
N ILE A 14 -4.81 -0.81 15.25
CA ILE A 14 -3.63 -1.59 15.67
C ILE A 14 -3.89 -3.08 15.51
N LEU A 15 -5.03 -3.58 16.02
CA LEU A 15 -5.40 -4.99 15.85
C LEU A 15 -5.49 -5.38 14.38
N PHE A 16 -6.02 -4.48 13.54
CA PHE A 16 -6.08 -4.69 12.11
C PHE A 16 -4.70 -4.69 11.44
N GLY A 17 -3.79 -3.78 11.81
CA GLY A 17 -2.42 -3.76 11.31
C GLY A 17 -1.64 -5.02 11.68
N ILE A 18 -1.82 -5.52 12.91
CA ILE A 18 -1.27 -6.81 13.36
C ILE A 18 -1.84 -7.94 12.50
N SER A 19 -3.17 -7.96 12.28
CA SER A 19 -3.82 -8.96 11.42
C SER A 19 -3.25 -9.01 10.01
N LEU A 20 -2.93 -7.85 9.41
CA LEU A 20 -2.29 -7.75 8.09
C LEU A 20 -0.84 -8.25 8.10
N PHE A 21 -0.07 -7.89 9.14
CA PHE A 21 1.32 -8.34 9.29
C PHE A 21 1.43 -9.87 9.39
N PHE A 22 0.47 -10.50 10.07
CA PHE A 22 0.35 -11.96 10.17
C PHE A 22 -0.56 -12.59 9.09
N GLY A 23 -0.99 -11.80 8.10
CA GLY A 23 -2.13 -12.04 7.20
C GLY A 23 -1.97 -13.10 6.11
N GLY A 24 -0.89 -13.88 6.10
CA GLY A 24 -0.73 -15.02 5.19
C GLY A 24 -1.21 -16.36 5.76
N GLY A 25 -1.50 -16.44 7.07
CA GLY A 25 -1.78 -17.70 7.76
C GLY A 25 -3.01 -17.68 8.68
N GLN A 26 -3.31 -18.84 9.26
CA GLN A 26 -4.47 -19.08 10.15
C GLN A 26 -4.61 -18.04 11.27
N ILE A 27 -3.49 -17.50 11.77
CA ILE A 27 -3.44 -16.53 12.86
C ILE A 27 -3.99 -15.16 12.45
N GLY A 28 -3.66 -14.68 11.24
CA GLY A 28 -4.21 -13.42 10.72
C GLY A 28 -5.73 -13.50 10.53
N GLY A 29 -6.22 -14.64 10.03
CA GLY A 29 -7.67 -14.90 9.91
C GLY A 29 -8.39 -14.94 11.26
N LEU A 30 -7.78 -15.51 12.30
CA LEU A 30 -8.33 -15.53 13.65
C LEU A 30 -8.45 -14.14 14.26
N ILE A 31 -7.44 -13.27 14.07
CA ILE A 31 -7.47 -11.89 14.56
C ILE A 31 -8.56 -11.08 13.83
N ALA A 32 -8.63 -11.18 12.51
CA ALA A 32 -9.70 -10.55 11.73
C ALA A 32 -11.09 -11.06 12.15
N GLY A 33 -11.23 -12.37 12.39
CA GLY A 33 -12.45 -12.98 12.90
C GLY A 33 -12.85 -12.45 14.28
N ALA A 34 -11.89 -12.30 15.20
CA ALA A 34 -12.13 -11.75 16.53
C ALA A 34 -12.59 -10.28 16.47
N ILE A 35 -11.95 -9.46 15.62
CA ILE A 35 -12.37 -8.07 15.39
C ILE A 35 -13.80 -8.03 14.81
N GLY A 36 -14.09 -8.86 13.81
CA GLY A 36 -15.41 -8.99 13.21
C GLY A 36 -16.48 -9.36 14.24
N ALA A 37 -16.21 -10.36 15.08
CA ALA A 37 -17.12 -10.79 16.15
C ALA A 37 -17.40 -9.69 17.18
N VAL A 38 -16.38 -8.92 17.59
CA VAL A 38 -16.55 -7.79 18.50
C VAL A 38 -17.40 -6.69 17.86
N LEU A 39 -17.16 -6.37 16.59
CA LEU A 39 -17.95 -5.38 15.85
C LEU A 39 -19.41 -5.79 15.72
N LEU A 40 -19.68 -7.07 15.41
CA LEU A 40 -21.04 -7.59 15.37
C LEU A 40 -21.72 -7.51 16.74
N PHE A 41 -21.03 -7.93 17.81
CA PHE A 41 -21.58 -7.88 19.16
C PHE A 41 -21.96 -6.45 19.57
N TYR A 42 -21.08 -5.47 19.34
CA TYR A 42 -21.38 -4.06 19.61
C TYR A 42 -22.46 -3.51 18.69
N GLY A 43 -22.50 -3.92 17.42
CA GLY A 43 -23.53 -3.54 16.46
C GLY A 43 -24.91 -4.03 16.88
N ILE A 44 -25.04 -5.28 17.34
CA ILE A 44 -26.29 -5.83 17.87
C ILE A 44 -26.69 -5.11 19.16
N LYS A 45 -25.74 -4.93 20.09
CA LYS A 45 -26.01 -4.26 21.38
C LYS A 45 -26.55 -2.84 21.19
N LYS A 46 -25.99 -2.10 20.22
CA LYS A 46 -26.33 -0.70 19.97
C LYS A 46 -27.60 -0.51 19.13
N TRP A 47 -28.20 -1.60 18.63
CA TRP A 47 -29.40 -1.56 17.79
C TRP A 47 -30.61 -1.00 18.53
N ASN A 48 -30.65 -1.19 19.86
CA ASN A 48 -31.75 -0.74 20.73
C ASN A 48 -31.53 0.66 21.33
N ASP A 49 -30.32 1.24 21.24
CA ASP A 49 -29.95 2.53 21.85
C ASP A 49 -30.20 3.74 20.90
N ASP A 50 -31.26 3.68 20.10
CA ASP A 50 -31.67 4.72 19.11
C ASP A 50 -30.62 5.06 18.02
N SER A 51 -29.46 4.40 18.06
CA SER A 51 -28.33 4.61 17.16
C SER A 51 -28.34 3.61 15.99
N ARG A 52 -29.50 3.38 15.38
CA ARG A 52 -29.70 2.35 14.34
C ARG A 52 -28.71 2.49 13.18
N PHE A 53 -28.43 3.72 12.75
CA PHE A 53 -27.48 3.98 11.67
C PHE A 53 -26.05 3.52 12.02
N ALA A 54 -25.58 3.82 13.22
CA ALA A 54 -24.27 3.37 13.69
C ALA A 54 -24.22 1.84 13.85
N SER A 55 -25.30 1.21 14.31
CA SER A 55 -25.41 -0.24 14.37
C SER A 55 -25.32 -0.90 13.01
N ILE A 56 -26.04 -0.39 12.00
CA ILE A 56 -26.00 -0.93 10.64
C ILE A 56 -24.56 -0.89 10.10
N ILE A 57 -23.85 0.23 10.29
CA ILE A 57 -22.45 0.37 9.88
C ILE A 57 -21.56 -0.66 10.59
N LEU A 58 -21.70 -0.81 11.92
CA LEU A 58 -20.92 -1.77 12.70
C LEU A 58 -21.17 -3.21 12.23
N LEU A 59 -22.42 -3.56 11.91
CA LEU A 59 -22.79 -4.87 11.42
C LEU A 59 -22.18 -5.16 10.04
N ILE A 60 -22.31 -4.22 9.10
CA ILE A 60 -21.75 -4.36 7.74
C ILE A 60 -20.23 -4.56 7.83
N ILE A 61 -19.53 -3.71 8.59
CA ILE A 61 -18.08 -3.80 8.76
C ILE A 61 -17.70 -5.13 9.43
N GLY A 62 -18.44 -5.57 10.45
CA GLY A 62 -18.20 -6.84 11.13
C GLY A 62 -18.33 -8.05 10.21
N PHE A 63 -19.36 -8.10 9.36
CA PHE A 63 -19.53 -9.15 8.35
C PHE A 63 -18.42 -9.14 7.29
N MET A 64 -18.00 -7.96 6.84
CA MET A 64 -16.89 -7.82 5.88
C MET A 64 -15.55 -8.28 6.46
N PHE A 65 -15.35 -8.16 7.77
CA PHE A 65 -14.18 -8.73 8.47
C PHE A 65 -14.23 -10.26 8.52
N LEU A 66 -15.39 -10.84 8.83
CA LEU A 66 -15.59 -12.30 8.85
C LEU A 66 -15.45 -12.94 7.46
N GLY A 67 -15.96 -12.28 6.43
CA GLY A 67 -15.82 -12.73 5.05
C GLY A 67 -14.44 -12.49 4.43
N GLY A 68 -13.50 -11.87 5.16
CA GLY A 68 -12.16 -11.52 4.66
C GLY A 68 -12.14 -10.42 3.60
N ALA A 69 -13.28 -9.82 3.28
CA ALA A 69 -13.42 -8.82 2.22
C ALA A 69 -12.73 -7.50 2.55
N LEU A 70 -12.79 -7.04 3.81
CA LEU A 70 -12.16 -5.79 4.24
C LEU A 70 -10.62 -5.86 4.24
N PRO A 71 -9.98 -6.88 4.84
CA PRO A 71 -8.54 -7.09 4.72
C PRO A 71 -8.08 -7.19 3.26
N PHE A 72 -8.85 -7.87 2.42
CA PHE A 72 -8.57 -8.00 0.99
C PHE A 72 -8.60 -6.65 0.27
N LEU A 73 -9.68 -5.86 0.42
CA LEU A 73 -9.82 -4.55 -0.22
C LEU A 73 -8.70 -3.58 0.19
N ILE A 74 -8.30 -3.61 1.45
CA ILE A 74 -7.20 -2.78 1.94
C ILE A 74 -5.87 -3.26 1.37
N GLY A 75 -5.64 -4.58 1.32
CA GLY A 75 -4.48 -5.17 0.65
C GLY A 75 -4.38 -4.76 -0.82
N VAL A 76 -5.52 -4.75 -1.54
CA VAL A 76 -5.61 -4.28 -2.93
C VAL A 76 -5.27 -2.79 -3.02
N ALA A 77 -5.82 -1.95 -2.16
CA ALA A 77 -5.54 -0.52 -2.16
C ALA A 77 -4.06 -0.21 -1.88
N VAL A 78 -3.46 -0.87 -0.88
CA VAL A 78 -2.05 -0.74 -0.54
C VAL A 78 -1.17 -1.24 -1.70
N SER A 79 -1.50 -2.39 -2.29
CA SER A 79 -0.81 -2.92 -3.45
C SER A 79 -0.86 -1.97 -4.65
N ALA A 80 -2.03 -1.42 -4.97
CA ALA A 80 -2.19 -0.43 -6.04
C ALA A 80 -1.34 0.82 -5.79
N ALA A 81 -1.29 1.32 -4.55
CA ALA A 81 -0.43 2.44 -4.18
C ALA A 81 1.05 2.12 -4.37
N LEU A 82 1.51 0.94 -3.93
CA LEU A 82 2.90 0.50 -4.12
C LEU A 82 3.27 0.35 -5.59
N ILE A 83 2.39 -0.23 -6.41
CA ILE A 83 2.57 -0.36 -7.87
C ILE A 83 2.67 1.03 -8.50
N TYR A 84 1.78 1.95 -8.14
CA TYR A 84 1.81 3.33 -8.65
C TYR A 84 3.10 4.05 -8.26
N PHE A 85 3.52 3.96 -6.99
CA PHE A 85 4.76 4.57 -6.53
C PHE A 85 6.00 3.95 -7.19
N GLY A 86 6.06 2.62 -7.32
CA GLY A 86 7.12 1.93 -8.03
C GLY A 86 7.19 2.35 -9.50
N TRP A 87 6.05 2.45 -10.17
CA TRP A 87 5.94 2.97 -11.54
C TRP A 87 6.37 4.43 -11.66
N SER A 88 5.97 5.28 -10.71
CA SER A 88 6.36 6.69 -10.65
C SER A 88 7.87 6.86 -10.49
N MET A 89 8.50 6.05 -9.63
CA MET A 89 9.96 6.04 -9.46
C MET A 89 10.69 5.60 -10.73
N MET A 90 10.20 4.56 -11.42
CA MET A 90 10.76 4.14 -12.71
C MET A 90 10.62 5.23 -13.80
N LYS A 91 9.53 6.01 -13.79
CA LYS A 91 9.36 7.16 -14.70
C LYS A 91 10.22 8.38 -14.32
N GLN A 92 10.56 8.56 -13.05
CA GLN A 92 11.42 9.67 -12.60
C GLN A 92 12.90 9.42 -12.91
N GLY A 93 13.35 8.17 -13.01
CA GLY A 93 14.69 7.84 -13.53
C GLY A 93 14.94 8.23 -15.00
N GLY A 94 13.89 8.61 -15.74
CA GLY A 94 14.00 9.11 -17.12
C GLY A 94 13.97 10.64 -17.25
N LYS A 95 13.77 11.38 -16.15
CA LYS A 95 13.87 12.84 -16.15
C LYS A 95 15.14 13.22 -15.41
N LYS A 96 16.21 13.41 -16.20
CA LYS A 96 17.43 14.09 -15.78
C LYS A 96 17.06 15.32 -14.93
N GLU A 97 17.69 15.38 -13.77
CA GLU A 97 17.85 16.57 -12.97
C GLU A 97 18.39 17.69 -13.88
N GLU A 98 17.53 18.63 -14.27
CA GLU A 98 17.97 19.94 -14.70
C GLU A 98 17.89 20.86 -13.49
N SER A 99 18.86 20.68 -12.59
CA SER A 99 19.17 21.65 -11.56
C SER A 99 19.73 22.92 -12.21
N GLY A 100 19.11 24.05 -11.88
CA GLY A 100 19.74 25.36 -11.67
C GLY A 100 20.90 25.78 -12.58
N PHE A 101 20.59 26.70 -13.48
CA PHE A 101 21.32 27.97 -13.68
C PHE A 101 22.85 27.91 -13.61
N TYR A 102 23.54 27.83 -14.76
CA TYR A 102 24.65 28.71 -15.16
C TYR A 102 24.87 28.57 -16.67
N SER A 103 24.69 29.67 -17.38
CA SER A 103 25.11 29.86 -18.77
C SER A 103 26.61 30.12 -18.82
N GLU A 104 27.39 29.31 -19.54
CA GLU A 104 28.49 29.84 -20.37
C GLU A 104 28.97 28.82 -21.42
N SER A 105 29.18 29.36 -22.62
CA SER A 105 29.66 28.75 -23.86
C SER A 105 30.94 27.90 -23.72
N SER A 106 30.92 26.66 -24.22
CA SER A 106 32.06 26.07 -24.96
C SER A 106 31.64 24.78 -25.69
N LYS A 107 32.19 24.60 -26.91
CA LYS A 107 31.85 23.58 -27.92
C LYS A 107 31.99 22.11 -27.46
N PRO A 108 31.31 21.16 -28.11
CA PRO A 108 31.14 19.80 -27.61
C PRO A 108 32.39 18.96 -27.83
N SER A 109 33.02 18.50 -26.75
CA SER A 109 34.03 17.45 -26.79
C SER A 109 33.34 16.10 -26.57
N ALA A 110 33.50 15.22 -27.54
CA ALA A 110 32.99 13.86 -27.58
C ALA A 110 33.21 13.11 -26.26
N ALA A 111 32.11 12.68 -25.65
CA ALA A 111 32.06 11.53 -24.77
C ALA A 111 30.66 10.92 -24.92
N SER A 112 30.51 10.11 -25.97
CA SER A 112 29.40 9.18 -26.12
C SER A 112 29.53 8.15 -24.99
N TYR A 113 28.87 8.40 -23.86
CA TYR A 113 28.68 7.38 -22.83
C TYR A 113 27.55 6.45 -23.26
N ASP A 114 27.80 5.71 -24.34
CA ASP A 114 26.99 4.54 -24.69
C ASP A 114 27.57 3.36 -23.91
N THR A 115 27.32 3.36 -22.59
CA THR A 115 27.69 2.25 -21.69
C THR A 115 26.48 1.34 -21.45
N GLY A 116 25.75 1.06 -22.53
CA GLY A 116 24.73 0.03 -22.56
C GLY A 116 25.32 -1.30 -23.01
N PHE A 117 24.78 -2.40 -22.49
CA PHE A 117 25.06 -3.77 -22.91
C PHE A 117 25.12 -3.95 -24.45
N ASP A 118 24.33 -3.17 -25.18
CA ASP A 118 24.28 -3.20 -26.64
C ASP A 118 25.59 -2.77 -27.31
N ALA A 119 26.35 -1.84 -26.72
CA ALA A 119 27.64 -1.41 -27.25
C ALA A 119 28.70 -2.51 -27.11
N GLU A 120 28.71 -3.23 -25.98
CA GLU A 120 29.59 -4.38 -25.77
C GLU A 120 29.23 -5.57 -26.68
N TRP A 121 27.93 -5.72 -26.98
CA TRP A 121 27.42 -6.76 -27.85
C TRP A 121 27.80 -6.55 -29.32
N GLU A 122 27.71 -5.32 -29.80
CA GLU A 122 28.15 -4.91 -31.14
C GLU A 122 29.64 -5.19 -31.37
N ASP A 123 30.50 -4.90 -30.39
CA ASP A 123 31.94 -5.16 -30.46
C ASP A 123 32.27 -6.66 -30.46
N PHE A 124 31.49 -7.46 -29.73
CA PHE A 124 31.63 -8.92 -29.73
C PHE A 124 31.32 -9.53 -31.10
N LEU A 125 30.26 -9.05 -31.77
CA LEU A 125 29.87 -9.54 -33.10
C LEU A 125 30.89 -9.16 -34.18
N LYS A 126 31.44 -7.95 -34.12
CA LYS A 126 32.45 -7.47 -35.08
C LYS A 126 33.79 -8.22 -34.98
N LYS A 127 34.12 -8.75 -33.80
CA LYS A 127 35.39 -9.47 -33.57
C LYS A 127 35.41 -10.91 -34.11
N LYS A 128 34.26 -11.44 -34.55
CA LYS A 128 34.11 -12.83 -35.02
C LYS A 128 34.05 -12.97 -36.55
N GLN A 129 34.27 -11.88 -37.28
CA GLN A 129 34.41 -11.83 -38.73
C GLN A 129 35.85 -11.47 -39.11
#